data_AF-A0A7Y3ATJ6-F1
#
_entry.id   AF-A0A7Y3ATJ6-F1
#
_cell.length_a   1.000
_cell.length_b   1.000
_cell.length_c   1.000
_cell.angle_alpha   90.00
_cell.angle_beta   90.00
_cell.angle_gamma   90.00
#
_symmetry.space_group_name_H-M   'P 1'
#
loop_
_entity.id
_entity.type
_entity.pdbx_description
1 polymer ?
#
loop_
_entity_poly.entity_id
_entity_poly.type
_entity_poly.pdbx_seq_one_letter_code
_entity_poly.pdbx_strand_id
1 'polypeptide(L)'
;MNYLELPPQPHPLVSYLRVGKLLYWSLVLFLLESWFYWVQFEASLEQSSLIWVAFWFSCFLFSFVHIFLVIMDGWSRFQNYKRAKDLFFIHGFNSRIPEMYLGSKCQRNAAIVAAEELGYKDEIMDYFHGRGIRWYHYIPYFMLHDPLFLFRNYFWERTFLEKVYESKFDYRRLHLERAL
;
A
#
# COMPACT_ATOMS: atom_id res chain seq x y z
N MET A 1 21.80 -10.22 6.60
CA MET A 1 22.15 -10.92 5.33
C MET A 1 23.63 -10.70 5.06
N ASN A 2 24.37 -11.71 4.59
CA ASN A 2 25.76 -11.47 4.18
C ASN A 2 25.75 -10.74 2.82
N TYR A 3 26.59 -9.73 2.62
CA TYR A 3 26.58 -8.90 1.40
C TYR A 3 26.72 -9.71 0.10
N LEU A 4 27.33 -10.89 0.21
CA LEU A 4 27.62 -11.83 -0.88
C LEU A 4 26.37 -12.55 -1.44
N GLU A 5 25.24 -12.51 -0.75
CA GLU A 5 24.02 -13.27 -1.12
C GLU A 5 22.92 -12.39 -1.74
N LEU A 6 23.16 -11.09 -1.96
CA LEU A 6 22.13 -10.18 -2.45
C LEU A 6 21.66 -10.55 -3.88
N PRO A 7 20.36 -10.83 -4.09
CA PRO A 7 19.80 -11.13 -5.41
C PRO A 7 19.85 -9.92 -6.35
N PRO A 8 19.61 -10.10 -7.67
CA PRO A 8 19.47 -9.01 -8.62
C PRO A 8 18.40 -8.01 -8.21
N GLN A 9 18.78 -6.74 -8.13
CA GLN A 9 17.91 -5.69 -7.62
C GLN A 9 17.14 -5.01 -8.76
N PRO A 10 15.80 -4.94 -8.69
CA PRO A 10 15.01 -4.29 -9.72
C PRO A 10 15.20 -2.77 -9.70
N HIS A 11 14.78 -2.11 -10.78
CA HIS A 11 14.73 -0.65 -10.84
C HIS A 11 13.75 -0.12 -9.77
N PRO A 12 14.03 1.01 -9.08
CA PRO A 12 13.14 1.55 -8.04
C PRO A 12 11.70 1.78 -8.51
N LEU A 13 11.52 2.17 -9.78
CA LEU A 13 10.19 2.31 -10.39
C LEU A 13 9.42 0.97 -10.44
N VAL A 14 10.11 -0.13 -10.70
CA VAL A 14 9.48 -1.46 -10.72
C VAL A 14 9.06 -1.86 -9.31
N SER A 15 9.90 -1.63 -8.30
CA SER A 15 9.54 -1.84 -6.90
C SER A 15 8.34 -0.98 -6.49
N TYR A 16 8.34 0.30 -6.88
CA TYR A 16 7.23 1.22 -6.63
C TYR A 16 5.91 0.68 -7.21
N LEU A 17 5.92 0.23 -8.46
CA LEU A 17 4.75 -0.33 -9.12
C LEU A 17 4.27 -1.65 -8.48
N ARG A 18 5.20 -2.53 -8.08
CA ARG A 18 4.88 -3.80 -7.40
C ARG A 18 4.23 -3.57 -6.04
N VAL A 19 4.76 -2.65 -5.24
CA VAL A 19 4.22 -2.28 -3.93
C VAL A 19 2.81 -1.70 -4.07
N GLY A 20 2.61 -0.79 -5.03
CA GLY A 20 1.35 -0.10 -5.27
C GLY A 20 0.31 -0.86 -6.09
N LYS A 21 0.56 -2.11 -6.54
CA LYS A 21 -0.30 -2.83 -7.50
C LYS A 21 -1.80 -2.77 -7.19
N LEU A 22 -2.19 -3.05 -5.94
CA LEU A 22 -3.59 -3.01 -5.52
C LEU A 22 -4.17 -1.60 -5.50
N LEU A 23 -3.33 -0.61 -5.16
CA LEU A 23 -3.72 0.79 -5.09
C LEU A 23 -3.91 1.38 -6.49
N TYR A 24 -3.13 0.96 -7.48
CA TYR A 24 -3.39 1.38 -8.87
C TYR A 24 -4.71 0.83 -9.41
N TRP A 25 -5.08 -0.41 -9.06
CA TRP A 25 -6.42 -0.92 -9.39
C TRP A 25 -7.52 -0.08 -8.74
N SER A 26 -7.35 0.27 -7.47
CA SER A 26 -8.30 1.15 -6.77
C SER A 26 -8.33 2.56 -7.36
N LEU A 27 -7.19 3.09 -7.79
CA LEU A 27 -7.09 4.41 -8.42
C LEU A 27 -7.86 4.44 -9.73
N VAL A 28 -7.68 3.42 -10.58
CA VAL A 28 -8.43 3.29 -11.84
C VAL A 28 -9.93 3.20 -11.56
N LEU A 29 -10.33 2.40 -10.55
CA LEU A 29 -11.72 2.30 -10.14
C LEU A 29 -12.30 3.67 -9.74
N PHE A 30 -11.64 4.41 -8.85
CA PHE A 30 -12.13 5.72 -8.41
C PHE A 30 -12.08 6.79 -9.52
N LEU A 31 -11.18 6.69 -10.49
CA LEU A 31 -11.23 7.56 -11.67
C LEU A 31 -12.48 7.30 -12.52
N LEU A 32 -12.78 6.02 -12.77
CA LEU A 32 -13.97 5.61 -13.53
C LEU A 32 -15.27 5.96 -12.79
N GLU A 33 -15.32 5.69 -11.48
CA GLU A 33 -16.46 6.05 -10.63
C GLU A 33 -16.67 7.56 -10.58
N SER A 34 -15.60 8.36 -10.42
CA SER A 34 -15.72 9.81 -10.41
C SER A 34 -16.25 10.34 -11.72
N TRP A 35 -15.78 9.82 -12.85
CA TRP A 35 -16.29 10.19 -14.17
C TRP A 35 -17.77 9.80 -14.31
N PHE A 36 -18.13 8.57 -13.96
CA PHE A 36 -19.51 8.09 -14.04
C PHE A 36 -20.44 8.94 -13.16
N TYR A 37 -20.09 9.19 -11.91
CA TYR A 37 -20.91 10.00 -11.00
C TYR A 37 -21.01 11.46 -11.44
N TRP A 38 -19.98 12.00 -12.09
CA TRP A 38 -20.05 13.34 -12.69
C TRP A 38 -21.11 13.41 -13.79
N VAL A 39 -21.11 12.44 -14.71
CA VAL A 39 -22.12 12.37 -15.79
C VAL A 39 -23.53 12.25 -15.22
N GLN A 40 -23.72 11.43 -14.18
CA GLN A 40 -25.03 11.28 -13.52
C GLN A 40 -25.45 12.55 -12.78
N PHE A 41 -24.49 13.26 -12.18
CA PHE A 41 -24.72 14.54 -11.54
C PHE A 41 -25.18 15.59 -12.56
N GLU A 42 -24.49 15.74 -13.70
CA GLU A 42 -24.90 16.66 -14.78
C GLU A 42 -26.32 16.34 -15.28
N ALA A 43 -26.62 15.07 -15.55
CA ALA A 43 -27.97 14.66 -15.96
C ALA A 43 -29.04 14.99 -14.91
N SER A 44 -28.69 14.91 -13.63
CA SER A 44 -29.63 15.22 -12.54
C SER A 44 -29.93 16.71 -12.40
N LEU A 45 -29.04 17.60 -12.87
CA LEU A 45 -29.26 19.06 -12.82
C LEU A 45 -30.39 19.51 -13.75
N GLU A 46 -30.58 18.81 -14.88
CA GLU A 46 -31.59 19.19 -15.88
C GLU A 46 -32.97 18.57 -15.61
N GLN A 47 -33.01 17.37 -15.02
CA GLN A 47 -34.21 16.51 -15.06
C GLN A 47 -34.71 16.01 -13.69
N SER A 48 -34.06 16.36 -12.58
CA SER A 48 -34.31 15.69 -11.29
C SER A 48 -34.61 16.60 -10.10
N SER A 49 -35.21 16.02 -9.06
CA SER A 49 -35.40 16.65 -7.76
C SER A 49 -34.06 16.92 -7.06
N LEU A 50 -34.02 17.92 -6.17
CA LEU A 50 -32.85 18.28 -5.36
C LEU A 50 -32.21 17.10 -4.60
N ILE A 51 -33.00 16.10 -4.20
CA ILE A 51 -32.49 14.89 -3.52
C ILE A 51 -31.54 14.10 -4.41
N TRP A 52 -31.89 13.92 -5.70
CA TRP A 52 -31.06 13.18 -6.66
C TRP A 52 -29.79 13.95 -7.02
N VAL A 53 -29.89 15.27 -7.14
CA VAL A 53 -28.73 16.15 -7.31
C VAL A 53 -27.76 15.99 -6.13
N ALA A 54 -28.27 16.08 -4.90
CA ALA A 54 -27.45 15.91 -3.70
C ALA A 54 -26.84 14.50 -3.58
N PHE A 55 -27.59 13.46 -3.93
CA PHE A 55 -27.12 12.08 -3.93
C PHE A 55 -25.93 11.89 -4.90
N TRP A 56 -26.10 12.24 -6.17
CA TRP A 56 -25.04 12.08 -7.17
C TRP A 56 -23.82 12.95 -6.89
N PHE A 57 -24.04 14.18 -6.39
CA PHE A 57 -22.94 15.04 -5.96
C PHE A 57 -22.15 14.44 -4.80
N SER A 58 -22.83 13.82 -3.82
CA SER A 58 -22.18 13.13 -2.69
C SER A 58 -21.36 11.93 -3.16
N CYS A 59 -21.90 11.11 -4.08
CA CYS A 59 -21.17 9.99 -4.68
C CYS A 59 -19.93 10.47 -5.46
N PHE A 60 -20.07 11.52 -6.25
CA PHE A 60 -18.96 12.14 -6.96
C PHE A 60 -17.88 12.61 -5.99
N LEU A 61 -18.24 13.39 -4.98
CA LEU A 61 -17.29 13.91 -3.99
C LEU A 61 -16.58 12.77 -3.25
N PHE A 62 -17.32 11.72 -2.86
CA PHE A 62 -16.75 10.54 -2.23
C PHE A 62 -15.66 9.91 -3.12
N SER A 63 -15.99 9.55 -4.36
CA SER A 63 -15.04 8.91 -5.27
C SER A 63 -13.87 9.83 -5.62
N PHE A 64 -14.13 11.11 -5.85
CA PHE A 64 -13.12 12.10 -6.20
C PHE A 64 -12.08 12.28 -5.08
N VAL A 65 -12.52 12.38 -3.83
CA VAL A 65 -11.61 12.46 -2.67
C VAL A 65 -10.76 11.20 -2.56
N HIS A 66 -11.33 10.02 -2.83
CA HIS A 66 -10.61 8.75 -2.73
C HIS A 66 -9.45 8.61 -3.72
N ILE A 67 -9.48 9.30 -4.87
CA ILE A 67 -8.33 9.38 -5.79
C ILE A 67 -7.08 9.86 -5.04
N PHE A 68 -7.20 10.94 -4.27
CA PHE A 68 -6.08 11.50 -3.51
C PHE A 68 -5.66 10.58 -2.37
N LEU A 69 -6.63 9.99 -1.66
CA LEU A 69 -6.36 9.05 -0.56
C LEU A 69 -5.57 7.84 -1.03
N VAL A 70 -5.92 7.27 -2.18
CA VAL A 70 -5.23 6.11 -2.76
C VAL A 70 -3.80 6.47 -3.17
N ILE A 71 -3.58 7.66 -3.74
CA ILE A 71 -2.23 8.13 -4.08
C ILE A 71 -1.38 8.30 -2.82
N MET A 72 -1.94 8.90 -1.76
CA MET A 72 -1.26 9.09 -0.48
C MET A 72 -0.96 7.75 0.23
N ASP A 73 -1.90 6.79 0.22
CA ASP A 73 -1.63 5.45 0.74
C ASP A 73 -0.53 4.78 -0.09
N GLY A 74 -0.51 4.95 -1.41
CA GLY A 74 0.55 4.43 -2.29
C GLY A 74 1.93 4.91 -1.88
N TRP A 75 2.05 6.22 -1.65
CA TRP A 75 3.27 6.82 -1.13
C TRP A 75 3.69 6.23 0.22
N SER A 76 2.75 6.14 1.16
CA SER A 76 2.95 5.60 2.50
C SER A 76 3.40 4.13 2.49
N ARG A 77 2.81 3.30 1.64
CA ARG A 77 3.22 1.90 1.45
C ARG A 77 4.62 1.79 0.85
N PHE A 78 5.01 2.71 -0.03
CA PHE A 78 6.38 2.74 -0.54
C PHE A 78 7.41 3.12 0.53
N GLN A 79 7.08 4.02 1.45
CA GLN A 79 7.96 4.31 2.61
C GLN A 79 8.11 3.06 3.49
N ASN A 80 7.01 2.35 3.74
CA ASN A 80 6.99 1.10 4.50
C ASN A 80 7.84 0.01 3.83
N TYR A 81 7.78 -0.12 2.50
CA TYR A 81 8.65 -1.01 1.73
C TYR A 81 10.13 -0.68 1.92
N LYS A 82 10.53 0.60 1.77
CA LYS A 82 11.94 1.01 1.96
C LYS A 82 12.45 0.66 3.36
N ARG A 83 11.63 0.92 4.38
CA ARG A 83 11.94 0.58 5.78
C ARG A 83 12.04 -0.92 6.02
N ALA A 84 11.10 -1.70 5.48
CA ALA A 84 11.10 -3.16 5.61
C ALA A 84 12.36 -3.76 4.97
N LYS A 85 12.72 -3.27 3.77
CA LYS A 85 13.89 -3.74 3.03
C LYS A 85 15.19 -3.49 3.79
N ASP A 86 15.36 -2.30 4.36
CA ASP A 86 16.51 -1.99 5.21
C ASP A 86 16.60 -2.92 6.42
N LEU A 87 15.47 -3.16 7.10
CA LEU A 87 15.44 -4.03 8.28
C LEU A 87 15.77 -5.48 7.95
N PHE A 88 15.20 -6.02 6.87
CA PHE A 88 15.50 -7.37 6.40
C PHE A 88 16.97 -7.51 5.95
N PHE A 89 17.52 -6.47 5.34
CA PHE A 89 18.92 -6.48 4.94
C PHE A 89 19.87 -6.52 6.15
N ILE A 90 19.66 -5.61 7.12
CA ILE A 90 20.48 -5.49 8.33
C ILE A 90 20.38 -6.75 9.19
N HIS A 91 19.16 -7.21 9.47
CA HIS A 91 18.92 -8.25 10.48
C HIS A 91 18.74 -9.65 9.90
N GLY A 92 18.66 -9.79 8.57
CA GLY A 92 18.15 -11.00 7.95
C GLY A 92 16.65 -11.18 8.20
N PHE A 93 16.13 -12.36 7.90
CA PHE A 93 14.73 -12.65 8.19
C PHE A 93 14.51 -12.78 9.71
N ASN A 94 13.74 -11.85 10.27
CA ASN A 94 13.34 -11.85 11.67
C ASN A 94 11.82 -11.63 11.73
N SER A 95 11.09 -12.52 12.40
CA SER A 95 9.63 -12.50 12.52
C SER A 95 9.05 -11.21 13.10
N ARG A 96 9.84 -10.45 13.86
CA ARG A 96 9.45 -9.12 14.36
C ARG A 96 9.26 -8.10 13.23
N ILE A 97 9.94 -8.27 12.10
CA ILE A 97 9.82 -7.36 10.96
C ILE A 97 8.45 -7.49 10.29
N PRO A 98 8.01 -8.67 9.79
CA PRO A 98 6.70 -8.81 9.17
C PRO A 98 5.54 -8.56 10.16
N GLU A 99 5.73 -8.78 11.47
CA GLU A 99 4.73 -8.44 12.50
C GLU A 99 4.31 -6.96 12.45
N MET A 100 5.24 -6.04 12.16
CA MET A 100 4.94 -4.60 12.07
C MET A 100 3.99 -4.25 10.92
N TYR A 101 3.87 -5.12 9.93
CA TYR A 101 3.12 -4.86 8.69
C TYR A 101 1.82 -5.68 8.59
N LEU A 102 1.39 -6.33 9.68
CA LEU A 102 0.16 -7.14 9.70
C LEU A 102 -1.12 -6.33 9.50
N GLY A 103 -1.08 -5.03 9.76
CA GLY A 103 -2.25 -4.15 9.86
C GLY A 103 -3.16 -4.18 8.63
N SER A 104 -2.62 -4.12 7.41
CA SER A 104 -3.43 -4.13 6.19
C SER A 104 -2.81 -4.95 5.06
N LYS A 105 -3.62 -5.32 4.06
CA LYS A 105 -3.14 -6.05 2.88
C LYS A 105 -2.05 -5.27 2.12
N CYS A 106 -2.20 -3.95 2.00
CA CYS A 106 -1.21 -3.10 1.33
C CYS A 106 0.11 -3.00 2.12
N GLN A 107 0.05 -2.98 3.45
CA GLN A 107 1.25 -3.04 4.31
C GLN A 107 1.97 -4.39 4.17
N ARG A 108 1.22 -5.50 4.21
CA ARG A 108 1.80 -6.83 3.99
C ARG A 108 2.43 -6.94 2.62
N ASN A 109 1.78 -6.43 1.57
CA ASN A 109 2.35 -6.42 0.22
C ASN A 109 3.67 -5.65 0.16
N ALA A 110 3.78 -4.50 0.83
CA ALA A 110 5.03 -3.75 0.92
C ALA A 110 6.16 -4.58 1.56
N ALA A 111 5.87 -5.30 2.65
CA ALA A 111 6.83 -6.19 3.31
C ALA A 111 7.19 -7.41 2.46
N ILE A 112 6.22 -8.00 1.74
CA ILE A 112 6.45 -9.14 0.83
C ILE A 112 7.38 -8.74 -0.30
N VAL A 113 7.13 -7.60 -0.96
CA VAL A 113 8.00 -7.12 -2.04
C VAL A 113 9.42 -6.84 -1.52
N ALA A 114 9.54 -6.24 -0.32
CA ALA A 114 10.85 -6.02 0.31
C ALA A 114 11.60 -7.32 0.59
N ALA A 115 10.91 -8.33 1.13
CA ALA A 115 11.49 -9.64 1.42
C ALA A 115 11.84 -10.41 0.15
N GLU A 116 10.97 -10.40 -0.86
CA GLU A 116 11.19 -11.06 -2.16
C GLU A 116 12.43 -10.50 -2.86
N GLU A 117 12.62 -9.19 -2.86
CA GLU A 117 13.82 -8.56 -3.45
C GLU A 117 15.12 -8.88 -2.70
N LEU A 118 15.02 -9.41 -1.47
CA LEU A 118 16.16 -9.86 -0.67
C LEU A 118 16.25 -11.39 -0.57
N GLY A 119 15.42 -12.13 -1.30
CA GLY A 119 15.43 -13.59 -1.30
C GLY A 119 14.71 -14.26 -0.13
N TYR A 120 13.98 -13.50 0.70
CA TYR A 120 13.21 -14.01 1.85
C TYR A 120 11.72 -14.25 1.54
N LYS A 121 11.39 -14.58 0.30
CA LYS A 121 10.00 -14.69 -0.15
C LYS A 121 9.28 -15.83 0.55
N ASP A 122 9.92 -16.99 0.64
CA ASP A 122 9.26 -18.18 1.18
C ASP A 122 9.07 -18.03 2.69
N GLU A 123 10.06 -17.48 3.40
CA GLU A 123 10.03 -17.26 4.84
C GLU A 123 8.95 -16.25 5.25
N ILE A 124 8.78 -15.15 4.50
CA ILE A 124 7.73 -14.18 4.82
C ILE A 124 6.33 -14.74 4.56
N MET A 125 6.19 -15.56 3.50
CA MET A 125 4.92 -16.20 3.17
C MET A 125 4.56 -17.26 4.21
N ASP A 126 5.51 -18.10 4.61
CA ASP A 126 5.33 -19.10 5.67
C ASP A 126 4.98 -18.45 7.00
N TYR A 127 5.63 -17.33 7.35
CA TYR A 127 5.28 -16.56 8.54
C TYR A 127 3.83 -16.05 8.48
N PHE A 128 3.40 -15.44 7.37
CA PHE A 128 2.02 -14.95 7.24
C PHE A 128 0.99 -16.08 7.24
N HIS A 129 1.28 -17.20 6.57
CA HIS A 129 0.44 -18.39 6.60
C HIS A 129 0.33 -18.96 8.03
N GLY A 130 1.44 -19.03 8.76
CA GLY A 130 1.47 -19.46 10.17
C GLY A 130 0.67 -18.54 11.11
N ARG A 131 0.54 -17.25 10.79
CA ARG A 131 -0.34 -16.30 11.50
C ARG A 131 -1.81 -16.37 11.06
N GLY A 132 -2.17 -17.32 10.18
CA GLY A 132 -3.53 -17.49 9.66
C GLY A 132 -3.93 -16.48 8.58
N ILE A 133 -2.98 -15.67 8.08
CA ILE A 133 -3.27 -14.68 7.06
C ILE A 133 -3.35 -15.35 5.70
N ARG A 134 -4.58 -15.42 5.19
CA ARG A 134 -4.88 -15.86 3.82
C ARG A 134 -5.03 -14.68 2.86
N TRP A 135 -4.87 -14.95 1.57
CA TRP A 135 -4.92 -13.97 0.48
C TRP A 135 -6.21 -13.12 0.44
N TYR A 136 -7.32 -13.65 0.96
CA TYR A 136 -8.63 -12.99 1.02
C TYR A 136 -8.87 -12.12 2.26
N HIS A 137 -7.92 -12.02 3.20
CA HIS A 137 -8.03 -11.07 4.33
C HIS A 137 -7.79 -9.63 3.86
N TYR A 138 -8.78 -9.07 3.17
CA TYR A 138 -8.79 -7.68 2.73
C TYR A 138 -9.10 -6.73 3.88
N ILE A 139 -10.03 -7.12 4.76
CA ILE A 139 -10.47 -6.31 5.90
C ILE A 139 -9.40 -6.36 6.99
N PRO A 140 -8.78 -5.23 7.35
CA PRO A 140 -7.92 -5.13 8.51
C PRO A 140 -8.65 -5.52 9.81
N TYR A 141 -7.98 -6.28 10.67
CA TYR A 141 -8.54 -6.64 11.98
C TYR A 141 -8.94 -5.41 12.82
N PHE A 142 -8.23 -4.29 12.69
CA PHE A 142 -8.57 -3.07 13.45
C PHE A 142 -9.94 -2.50 13.08
N MET A 143 -10.42 -2.66 11.84
CA MET A 143 -11.74 -2.16 11.43
C MET A 143 -12.88 -2.91 12.13
N LEU A 144 -12.65 -4.16 12.55
CA LEU A 144 -13.60 -4.94 13.33
C LEU A 144 -13.64 -4.49 14.80
N HIS A 145 -12.53 -3.96 15.31
CA HIS A 145 -12.39 -3.57 16.71
C HIS A 145 -12.69 -2.08 16.97
N ASP A 146 -12.47 -1.21 15.99
CA ASP A 146 -12.74 0.23 16.08
C ASP A 146 -13.51 0.69 14.83
N PRO A 147 -14.85 0.64 14.80
CA PRO A 147 -15.64 1.05 13.65
C PRO A 147 -15.64 2.57 13.40
N LEU A 148 -15.20 3.37 14.39
CA LEU A 148 -15.08 4.83 14.29
C LEU A 148 -13.65 5.28 13.93
N PHE A 149 -12.80 4.34 13.48
CA PHE A 149 -11.40 4.58 13.13
C PHE A 149 -11.20 5.74 12.14
N LEU A 150 -12.17 5.98 11.23
CA LEU A 150 -12.12 7.06 10.25
C LEU A 150 -12.03 8.47 10.89
N PHE A 151 -12.47 8.62 12.14
CA PHE A 151 -12.41 9.89 12.87
C PHE A 151 -11.18 10.01 13.77
N ARG A 152 -10.29 9.02 13.75
CA ARG A 152 -9.11 8.98 14.63
C ARG A 152 -7.87 9.45 13.88
N ASN A 153 -7.15 10.42 14.45
CA ASN A 153 -5.91 10.95 13.84
C ASN A 153 -4.85 9.86 13.57
N TYR A 154 -4.76 8.85 14.44
CA TYR A 154 -3.81 7.75 14.25
C TYR A 154 -4.04 6.98 12.93
N PHE A 155 -5.29 6.89 12.45
CA PHE A 155 -5.62 6.21 11.20
C PHE A 155 -5.07 7.00 10.01
N TRP A 156 -5.30 8.32 9.99
CA TRP A 156 -4.83 9.21 8.94
C TRP A 156 -3.30 9.28 8.88
N GLU A 157 -2.66 9.38 10.04
CA GLU A 157 -1.19 9.41 10.15
C GLU A 157 -0.55 8.13 9.61
N ARG A 158 -1.02 6.96 10.05
CA ARG A 158 -0.44 5.67 9.67
C ARG A 158 -0.84 5.18 8.28
N THR A 159 -1.98 5.64 7.76
CA THR A 159 -2.46 5.20 6.45
C THR A 159 -1.93 6.13 5.36
N PHE A 160 -2.09 7.44 5.52
CA PHE A 160 -1.85 8.40 4.43
C PHE A 160 -0.63 9.31 4.63
N LEU A 161 -0.14 9.48 5.86
CA LEU A 161 0.90 10.46 6.19
C LEU A 161 2.16 9.81 6.81
N GLU A 162 2.54 8.64 6.30
CA GLU A 162 3.79 7.99 6.71
C GLU A 162 4.97 8.92 6.43
N LYS A 163 5.87 9.06 7.41
CA LYS A 163 7.05 9.93 7.27
C LYS A 163 7.93 9.43 6.14
N VAL A 164 8.54 10.37 5.41
CA VAL A 164 9.50 10.04 4.37
C VAL A 164 10.63 9.24 5.01
N TYR A 165 10.85 8.04 4.49
CA TYR A 165 11.92 7.15 4.93
C TYR A 165 13.01 7.14 3.87
N GLU A 166 14.19 7.63 4.20
CA GLU A 166 15.36 7.55 3.32
C GLU A 166 15.99 6.16 3.47
N SER A 167 16.14 5.46 2.34
CA SER A 167 16.79 4.15 2.35
C SER A 167 18.24 4.29 2.76
N LYS A 168 18.68 3.48 3.71
CA LYS A 168 20.05 3.49 4.24
C LYS A 168 21.06 2.91 3.24
N PHE A 169 20.59 2.09 2.31
CA PHE A 169 21.41 1.37 1.35
C PHE A 169 20.95 1.62 -0.09
N ASP A 170 21.91 1.83 -1.00
CA ASP A 170 21.67 1.74 -2.44
C ASP A 170 21.91 0.29 -2.90
N TYR A 171 20.84 -0.50 -2.87
CA TYR A 171 20.87 -1.92 -3.22
C TYR A 171 21.35 -2.19 -4.65
N ARG A 172 21.06 -1.28 -5.60
CA ARG A 172 21.49 -1.47 -7.00
C ARG A 172 22.98 -1.24 -7.12
N ARG A 173 23.49 -0.18 -6.51
CA ARG A 173 24.93 0.08 -6.45
C ARG A 173 25.67 -1.07 -5.77
N LEU A 174 25.18 -1.54 -4.61
CA LEU A 174 25.75 -2.68 -3.89
C LEU A 174 25.77 -3.96 -4.74
N HIS A 175 24.73 -4.20 -5.54
CA HIS A 175 24.70 -5.34 -6.46
C HIS A 175 25.68 -5.18 -7.64
N LEU A 176 25.82 -3.98 -8.20
CA LEU A 176 26.73 -3.69 -9.31
C LEU A 176 28.20 -3.75 -8.88
N GLU A 177 28.53 -3.25 -7.69
CA GLU A 177 29.88 -3.35 -7.10
C GLU A 177 30.32 -4.80 -6.86
N ARG A 178 29.37 -5.75 -6.78
CA ARG A 178 29.66 -7.19 -6.75
C ARG A 178 29.92 -7.78 -8.14
N ALA A 179 29.29 -7.24 -9.18
CA ALA A 179 29.36 -7.78 -10.53
C ALA A 179 30.64 -7.41 -11.29
N LEU A 180 31.42 -6.46 -10.74
CA LEU A 180 32.74 -6.03 -11.20
C LEU A 180 33.85 -6.74 -10.41
#